data_AF-A0A8T7GQV3-F1
#
_entry.id   AF-A0A8T7GQV3-F1
#
_cell.length_a   1.000
_cell.length_b   1.000
_cell.length_c   1.000
_cell.angle_alpha   90.00
_cell.angle_beta   90.00
_cell.angle_gamma   90.00
#
_symmetry.space_group_name_H-M   'P 1'
#
loop_
_entity.id
_entity.type
_entity.pdbx_description
1 polymer ?
#
loop_
_entity_poly.entity_id
_entity_poly.type
_entity_poly.pdbx_seq_one_letter_code
_entity_poly.pdbx_strand_id
1 'polypeptide(L)'
;MHRGRRRRGRREKEPRYYELYAYVLDYLPLGNPIDRHPAHRNRPVVQLIGEDYFMLLEATPRPNASLSLKERVYVGPEKELRLKIQRIDTAITYDDLTSVARDTLNEVLEEIIKAKEKVFVEFFNIAGPITLRMHSLELLPGVGKKTLMKILKQRETRPFESFEDIRERVNIDPVKAIKERIIAELKGGEKYYLFVKPPRRPGPQAVQPLYLRYLERIYQKLGMGRGGAEGQAT
;
A
#
# COMPACT_ATOMS: atom_id res chain seq x y z
N MET A 1 -41.52 -10.11 33.87
CA MET A 1 -40.08 -10.15 33.53
C MET A 1 -39.91 -10.40 32.03
N HIS A 2 -39.56 -9.40 31.22
CA HIS A 2 -39.23 -9.59 29.80
C HIS A 2 -37.89 -8.93 29.51
N ARG A 3 -36.87 -9.75 29.25
CA ARG A 3 -35.51 -9.32 28.92
C ARG A 3 -35.52 -8.74 27.50
N GLY A 4 -35.30 -7.42 27.39
CA GLY A 4 -35.06 -6.75 26.12
C GLY A 4 -33.84 -7.33 25.42
N ARG A 5 -34.04 -7.93 24.25
CA ARG A 5 -32.95 -8.30 23.33
C ARG A 5 -32.31 -7.01 22.81
N ARG A 6 -31.14 -6.66 23.34
CA ARG A 6 -30.27 -5.62 22.77
C ARG A 6 -29.98 -6.00 21.31
N ARG A 7 -30.54 -5.24 20.36
CA ARG A 7 -30.15 -5.28 18.95
C ARG A 7 -28.65 -4.98 18.89
N ARG A 8 -27.83 -5.99 18.59
CA ARG A 8 -26.41 -5.78 18.24
C ARG A 8 -26.39 -4.80 17.08
N GLY A 9 -25.87 -3.59 17.31
CA GLY A 9 -25.66 -2.60 16.25
C GLY A 9 -24.93 -3.27 15.09
N ARG A 10 -25.48 -3.14 13.88
CA ARG A 10 -24.85 -3.52 12.63
C ARG A 10 -23.57 -2.68 12.57
N ARG A 11 -22.41 -3.25 12.93
CA ARG A 11 -21.11 -2.62 12.65
C ARG A 11 -21.14 -2.30 11.16
N GLU A 12 -21.19 -1.03 10.80
CA GLU A 12 -20.92 -0.61 9.43
C GLU A 12 -19.60 -1.28 9.04
N LYS A 13 -19.66 -2.15 8.02
CA LYS A 13 -18.45 -2.82 7.55
C LYS A 13 -17.53 -1.71 7.08
N GLU A 14 -16.36 -1.58 7.71
CA GLU A 14 -15.33 -0.69 7.20
C GLU A 14 -15.16 -0.94 5.70
N PRO A 15 -15.10 0.13 4.88
CA PRO A 15 -14.90 -0.02 3.44
C PRO A 15 -13.69 -0.91 3.20
N ARG A 16 -13.90 -2.01 2.46
CA ARG A 16 -12.82 -2.90 2.07
C ARG A 16 -12.14 -2.27 0.87
N TYR A 17 -11.02 -1.61 1.11
CA TYR A 17 -10.10 -1.22 0.05
C TYR A 17 -9.49 -2.49 -0.56
N TYR A 18 -9.42 -2.53 -1.88
CA TYR A 18 -8.84 -3.61 -2.66
C TYR A 18 -8.02 -2.98 -3.79
N GLU A 19 -7.08 -3.75 -4.33
CA GLU A 19 -6.27 -3.34 -5.48
C GLU A 19 -7.05 -3.60 -6.78
N LEU A 20 -7.07 -2.64 -7.69
CA LEU A 20 -7.58 -2.85 -9.06
C LEU A 20 -6.49 -3.40 -9.97
N TYR A 21 -5.28 -2.87 -9.81
CA TYR A 21 -4.10 -3.26 -10.56
C TYR A 21 -2.96 -3.58 -9.60
N ALA A 22 -2.09 -4.48 -10.05
CA ALA A 22 -0.88 -4.85 -9.36
C ALA A 22 0.24 -5.10 -10.37
N TYR A 23 1.48 -5.06 -9.91
CA TYR A 23 2.66 -5.34 -10.72
C TYR A 23 3.24 -6.69 -10.34
N VAL A 24 3.65 -7.47 -11.35
CA VAL A 24 4.34 -8.75 -11.17
C VAL A 24 5.72 -8.53 -10.57
N LEU A 25 5.95 -9.10 -9.38
CA LEU A 25 7.24 -9.10 -8.70
C LEU A 25 8.05 -10.35 -9.02
N ASP A 26 7.39 -11.50 -9.13
CA ASP A 26 8.02 -12.77 -9.51
C ASP A 26 6.95 -13.73 -10.04
N TYR A 27 7.34 -14.60 -10.99
CA TYR A 27 6.48 -15.64 -11.54
C TYR A 27 7.18 -17.00 -11.48
N LEU A 28 6.57 -17.90 -10.71
CA LEU A 28 7.08 -19.23 -10.43
C LEU A 28 6.17 -20.27 -11.12
N PRO A 29 6.42 -20.63 -12.39
CA PRO A 29 5.52 -21.48 -13.18
C PRO A 29 5.38 -22.90 -12.63
N LEU A 30 6.38 -23.39 -11.89
CA LEU A 30 6.35 -24.72 -11.26
C LEU A 30 6.03 -24.66 -9.75
N GLY A 31 5.80 -23.47 -9.21
CA GLY A 31 5.68 -23.22 -7.77
C GLY A 31 7.03 -23.00 -7.08
N ASN A 32 6.99 -22.92 -5.75
CA ASN A 32 8.14 -22.68 -4.90
C ASN A 32 8.30 -23.84 -3.88
N PRO A 33 9.18 -24.82 -4.12
CA PRO A 33 9.30 -26.01 -3.28
C PRO A 33 9.59 -25.74 -1.79
N ILE A 34 10.23 -24.61 -1.49
CA ILE A 34 10.57 -24.17 -0.12
C ILE A 34 9.51 -23.25 0.50
N ASP A 35 8.38 -23.03 -0.18
CA ASP A 35 7.32 -22.17 0.31
C ASP A 35 6.74 -22.70 1.63
N ARG A 36 6.45 -21.76 2.53
CA ARG A 36 5.82 -22.06 3.81
C ARG A 36 4.35 -22.46 3.66
N HIS A 37 3.70 -22.07 2.57
CA HIS A 37 2.35 -22.48 2.19
C HIS A 37 2.41 -23.74 1.31
N PRO A 38 2.02 -24.93 1.82
CA PRO A 38 2.18 -26.19 1.09
C PRO A 38 1.52 -26.22 -0.27
N ALA A 39 0.41 -25.47 -0.41
CA ALA A 39 -0.33 -25.39 -1.66
C ALA A 39 0.51 -24.79 -2.79
N HIS A 40 1.54 -23.97 -2.50
CA HIS A 40 2.31 -23.20 -3.49
C HIS A 40 3.58 -23.91 -3.92
N ARG A 41 3.87 -25.07 -3.34
CA ARG A 41 5.12 -25.81 -3.59
C ARG A 41 5.21 -26.38 -5.00
N ASN A 42 4.08 -26.84 -5.52
CA ASN A 42 4.02 -27.63 -6.76
C ASN A 42 2.96 -27.09 -7.74
N ARG A 43 2.64 -25.79 -7.68
CA ARG A 43 1.67 -25.16 -8.58
C ARG A 43 2.13 -23.76 -9.01
N PRO A 44 1.78 -23.30 -10.22
CA PRO A 44 2.11 -21.95 -10.66
C PRO A 44 1.63 -20.89 -9.66
N VAL A 45 2.52 -19.97 -9.30
CA VAL A 45 2.22 -18.84 -8.40
C VAL A 45 2.89 -17.57 -8.92
N VAL A 46 2.20 -16.44 -8.76
CA VAL A 46 2.76 -15.12 -9.04
C VAL A 46 2.71 -14.27 -7.77
N GLN A 47 3.83 -13.62 -7.45
CA GLN A 47 3.92 -12.62 -6.38
C GLN A 47 3.72 -11.23 -6.99
N LEU A 48 2.92 -10.40 -6.32
CA LEU A 48 2.43 -9.13 -6.84
C LEU A 48 2.54 -8.02 -5.79
N ILE A 49 2.68 -6.77 -6.24
CA ILE A 49 2.50 -5.56 -5.43
C ILE A 49 1.34 -4.74 -5.99
N GLY A 50 0.37 -4.43 -5.13
CA GLY A 50 -0.76 -3.58 -5.44
C GLY A 50 -0.35 -2.15 -5.79
N GLU A 51 -1.00 -1.58 -6.80
CA GLU A 51 -0.67 -0.23 -7.29
C GLU A 51 -1.16 0.87 -6.33
N ASP A 52 -2.31 0.70 -5.67
CA ASP A 52 -2.97 1.76 -4.91
C ASP A 52 -2.59 1.77 -3.44
N TYR A 53 -2.55 0.61 -2.79
CA TYR A 53 -2.36 0.48 -1.35
C TYR A 53 -1.13 -0.38 -0.98
N PHE A 54 -0.31 -0.70 -1.97
CA PHE A 54 0.91 -1.48 -1.79
C PHE A 54 0.67 -2.83 -1.12
N MET A 55 -0.49 -3.45 -1.37
CA MET A 55 -0.74 -4.80 -0.84
C MET A 55 0.15 -5.81 -1.55
N LEU A 56 0.95 -6.56 -0.79
CA LEU A 56 1.64 -7.73 -1.34
C LEU A 56 0.67 -8.89 -1.44
N LEU A 57 0.59 -9.49 -2.61
CA LEU A 57 -0.37 -10.54 -2.92
C LEU A 57 0.31 -11.75 -3.54
N GLU A 58 -0.25 -12.92 -3.27
CA GLU A 58 -0.03 -14.12 -4.08
C GLU A 58 -1.28 -14.46 -4.86
N ALA A 59 -1.07 -14.88 -6.09
CA ALA A 59 -2.14 -15.22 -7.00
C ALA A 59 -1.81 -16.44 -7.85
N THR A 60 -2.87 -17.13 -8.26
CA THR A 60 -2.80 -18.21 -9.24
C THR A 60 -2.94 -17.58 -10.64
N PRO A 61 -1.96 -17.74 -11.54
CA PRO A 61 -2.09 -17.29 -12.93
C PRO A 61 -3.11 -18.14 -13.70
N ARG A 62 -3.64 -17.62 -14.81
CA ARG A 62 -4.46 -18.43 -15.72
C ARG A 62 -3.60 -19.50 -16.41
N PRO A 63 -4.19 -20.65 -16.80
CA PRO A 63 -3.48 -21.63 -17.61
C PRO A 63 -2.85 -20.98 -18.85
N ASN A 64 -1.59 -21.32 -19.13
CA ASN A 64 -0.81 -20.79 -20.26
C ASN A 64 -0.60 -19.27 -20.25
N ALA A 65 -0.85 -18.57 -19.14
CA ALA A 65 -0.51 -17.16 -19.03
C ALA A 65 1.02 -17.00 -19.06
N SER A 66 1.50 -16.08 -19.89
CA SER A 66 2.87 -15.58 -19.84
C SER A 66 2.89 -14.28 -19.04
N LEU A 67 3.67 -14.23 -17.96
CA LEU A 67 3.81 -13.09 -17.06
C LEU A 67 5.26 -12.64 -17.05
N SER A 68 5.48 -11.35 -17.26
CA SER A 68 6.80 -10.73 -17.19
C SER A 68 6.97 -9.97 -15.87
N LEU A 69 8.20 -9.88 -15.36
CA LEU A 69 8.51 -9.00 -14.22
C LEU A 69 8.11 -7.56 -14.54
N LYS A 70 7.61 -6.84 -13.52
CA LYS A 70 7.10 -5.47 -13.61
C LYS A 70 5.87 -5.31 -14.52
N GLU A 71 5.28 -6.39 -15.00
CA GLU A 71 4.06 -6.31 -15.77
C GLU A 71 2.89 -5.83 -14.89
N ARG A 72 2.20 -4.78 -15.34
CA ARG A 72 0.97 -4.29 -14.72
C ARG A 72 -0.22 -5.18 -15.14
N VAL A 73 -0.83 -5.85 -14.17
CA VAL A 73 -1.97 -6.76 -14.37
C VAL A 73 -3.20 -6.30 -13.60
N TYR A 74 -4.38 -6.55 -14.16
CA TYR A 74 -5.65 -6.29 -13.47
C TYR A 74 -5.95 -7.41 -12.45
N VAL A 75 -6.25 -7.02 -11.21
CA VAL A 75 -6.54 -7.89 -10.06
C VAL A 75 -7.86 -7.55 -9.35
N GLY A 76 -8.57 -6.54 -9.83
CA GLY A 76 -9.84 -6.08 -9.27
C GLY A 76 -10.99 -7.11 -9.37
N PRO A 77 -12.17 -6.81 -8.83
CA PRO A 77 -13.24 -7.79 -8.61
C PRO A 77 -13.90 -8.32 -9.89
N GLU A 78 -13.83 -7.59 -11.01
CA GLU A 78 -14.35 -8.01 -12.31
C GLU A 78 -13.48 -9.14 -12.91
N LYS A 79 -13.84 -10.40 -12.64
CA LYS A 79 -13.04 -11.59 -12.99
C LYS A 79 -12.74 -11.70 -14.49
N GLU A 80 -13.64 -11.17 -15.31
CA GLU A 80 -13.62 -11.16 -16.76
C GLU A 80 -12.50 -10.27 -17.28
N LEU A 81 -12.15 -9.20 -16.55
CA LEU A 81 -11.04 -8.31 -16.87
C LEU A 81 -9.68 -8.87 -16.44
N ARG A 82 -9.65 -9.92 -15.60
CA ARG A 82 -8.41 -10.57 -15.18
C ARG A 82 -7.91 -11.52 -16.28
N LEU A 83 -7.23 -10.95 -17.28
CA LEU A 83 -6.76 -11.69 -18.47
C LEU A 83 -5.65 -12.70 -18.16
N LYS A 84 -4.79 -12.43 -17.17
CA LYS A 84 -3.67 -13.31 -16.80
C LYS A 84 -3.74 -13.90 -15.40
N ILE A 85 -4.60 -13.35 -14.55
CA ILE A 85 -4.74 -13.77 -13.14
C ILE A 85 -6.04 -14.55 -12.97
N GLN A 86 -5.97 -15.79 -12.48
CA GLN A 86 -7.16 -16.62 -12.24
C GLN A 86 -7.83 -16.24 -10.92
N ARG A 87 -7.06 -16.16 -9.83
CA ARG A 87 -7.55 -15.72 -8.52
C ARG A 87 -6.43 -15.12 -7.69
N ILE A 88 -6.80 -14.23 -6.77
CA ILE A 88 -5.93 -13.81 -5.66
C ILE A 88 -6.09 -14.83 -4.54
N ASP A 89 -5.00 -15.48 -4.17
CA ASP A 89 -5.00 -16.57 -3.18
C ASP A 89 -4.93 -16.01 -1.76
N THR A 90 -3.98 -15.11 -1.51
CA THR A 90 -3.81 -14.48 -0.19
C THR A 90 -3.05 -13.16 -0.29
N ALA A 91 -3.19 -12.34 0.75
CA ALA A 91 -2.21 -11.30 1.02
C ALA A 91 -1.00 -11.92 1.74
N ILE A 92 0.20 -11.44 1.39
CA ILE A 92 1.46 -11.90 1.97
C ILE A 92 2.19 -10.75 2.67
N THR A 93 3.25 -11.10 3.39
CA THR A 93 4.17 -10.19 4.08
C THR A 93 5.47 -10.05 3.30
N TYR A 94 6.30 -9.06 3.64
CA TYR A 94 7.61 -8.88 2.99
C TYR A 94 8.51 -10.12 3.13
N ASP A 95 8.39 -10.87 4.23
CA ASP A 95 9.18 -12.07 4.47
C ASP A 95 8.80 -13.24 3.57
N ASP A 96 7.58 -13.25 3.00
CA ASP A 96 7.15 -14.24 1.99
C ASP A 96 7.80 -14.05 0.63
N LEU A 97 8.28 -12.83 0.34
CA LEU A 97 8.78 -12.50 -0.98
C LEU A 97 10.04 -13.30 -1.30
N THR A 98 10.11 -13.84 -2.51
CA THR A 98 11.34 -14.41 -3.07
C THR A 98 12.43 -13.34 -3.18
N SER A 99 13.69 -13.74 -3.33
CA SER A 99 14.78 -12.78 -3.59
C SER A 99 14.52 -11.95 -4.85
N VAL A 100 14.06 -12.60 -5.93
CA VAL A 100 13.69 -11.96 -7.19
C VAL A 100 12.57 -10.94 -6.99
N ALA A 101 11.54 -11.32 -6.21
CA ALA A 101 10.43 -10.42 -5.90
C ALA A 101 10.88 -9.20 -5.09
N ARG A 102 11.81 -9.36 -4.14
CA ARG A 102 12.35 -8.24 -3.34
C ARG A 102 13.18 -7.28 -4.19
N ASP A 103 13.99 -7.79 -5.11
CA ASP A 103 14.77 -6.95 -6.01
C ASP A 103 13.85 -6.17 -6.96
N THR A 104 12.91 -6.86 -7.60
CA THR A 104 11.91 -6.27 -8.50
C THR A 104 11.03 -5.24 -7.79
N LEU A 105 10.66 -5.48 -6.52
CA LEU A 105 9.85 -4.56 -5.72
C LEU A 105 10.51 -3.18 -5.60
N ASN A 106 11.84 -3.10 -5.45
CA ASN A 106 12.53 -1.81 -5.32
C ASN A 106 12.37 -0.94 -6.56
N GLU A 107 12.39 -1.56 -7.74
CA GLU A 107 12.24 -0.86 -9.02
C GLU A 107 10.78 -0.47 -9.27
N VAL A 108 9.86 -1.42 -9.06
CA VAL A 108 8.42 -1.21 -9.24
C VAL A 108 7.88 -0.13 -8.30
N LEU A 109 8.31 -0.09 -7.04
CA LEU A 109 7.89 0.97 -6.11
C LEU A 109 8.28 2.34 -6.62
N GLU A 110 9.48 2.48 -7.18
CA GLU A 110 9.93 3.76 -7.73
C GLU A 110 9.09 4.18 -8.94
N GLU A 111 8.74 3.26 -9.82
CA GLU A 111 7.83 3.48 -10.94
C GLU A 111 6.44 3.91 -10.48
N ILE A 112 5.84 3.19 -9.51
CA ILE A 112 4.52 3.52 -8.95
C ILE A 112 4.54 4.92 -8.32
N ILE A 113 5.55 5.23 -7.51
CA ILE A 113 5.65 6.53 -6.82
C ILE A 113 5.76 7.67 -7.83
N LYS A 114 6.60 7.53 -8.86
CA LYS A 114 6.75 8.53 -9.93
C LYS A 114 5.45 8.69 -10.72
N ALA A 115 4.81 7.59 -11.11
CA ALA A 115 3.54 7.63 -11.84
C ALA A 115 2.42 8.28 -11.02
N LYS A 116 2.49 8.21 -9.68
CA LYS A 116 1.51 8.77 -8.75
C LYS A 116 1.99 10.00 -8.03
N GLU A 117 2.83 10.80 -8.67
CA GLU A 117 3.40 12.02 -8.10
C GLU A 117 2.35 12.90 -7.40
N LYS A 118 1.21 13.16 -8.04
CA LYS A 118 0.12 13.96 -7.47
C LYS A 118 -0.38 13.45 -6.11
N VAL A 119 -0.47 12.13 -5.93
CA VAL A 119 -0.93 11.50 -4.68
C VAL A 119 0.07 11.79 -3.56
N PHE A 120 1.36 11.64 -3.86
CA PHE A 120 2.41 11.77 -2.87
C PHE A 120 2.79 13.23 -2.58
N VAL A 121 2.73 14.11 -3.57
CA VAL A 121 2.81 15.57 -3.38
C VAL A 121 1.69 16.03 -2.44
N GLU A 122 0.47 15.52 -2.66
CA GLU A 122 -0.66 15.82 -1.79
C GLU A 122 -0.43 15.37 -0.35
N PHE A 123 0.24 14.23 -0.12
CA PHE A 123 0.67 13.83 1.21
C PHE A 123 1.53 14.90 1.89
N PHE A 124 2.53 15.48 1.21
CA PHE A 124 3.33 16.57 1.78
C PHE A 124 2.49 17.80 2.13
N ASN A 125 1.46 18.09 1.34
CA ASN A 125 0.56 19.22 1.56
C ASN A 125 -0.38 19.00 2.76
N ILE A 126 -0.92 17.79 2.95
CA ILE A 126 -1.96 17.53 3.96
C ILE A 126 -1.45 16.85 5.24
N ALA A 127 -0.22 16.33 5.24
CA ALA A 127 0.34 15.60 6.38
C ALA A 127 0.26 16.46 7.66
N GLY A 128 -0.26 15.86 8.73
CA GLY A 128 -0.50 16.55 10.01
C GLY A 128 0.21 15.92 11.21
N PRO A 129 0.06 16.51 12.40
CA PRO A 129 0.55 15.94 13.65
C PRO A 129 -0.16 14.62 13.97
N ILE A 130 0.60 13.62 14.43
CA ILE A 130 0.07 12.36 14.96
C ILE A 130 -0.24 12.51 16.45
N THR A 131 0.67 13.17 17.17
CA THR A 131 0.55 13.51 18.58
C THR A 131 1.06 14.93 18.79
N LEU A 132 0.92 15.47 20.00
CA LEU A 132 1.45 16.80 20.36
C LEU A 132 2.97 16.94 20.14
N ARG A 133 3.72 15.82 20.09
CA ARG A 133 5.20 15.83 19.98
C ARG A 133 5.73 15.30 18.64
N MET A 134 4.87 14.73 17.80
CA MET A 134 5.28 13.97 16.61
C MET A 134 4.39 14.29 15.41
N HIS A 135 5.03 14.62 14.29
CA HIS A 135 4.39 14.87 13.01
C HIS A 135 4.55 13.70 12.04
N SER A 136 3.54 13.47 11.20
CA SER A 136 3.56 12.35 10.24
C SER A 136 4.66 12.45 9.18
N LEU A 137 5.08 13.65 8.79
CA LEU A 137 6.24 13.84 7.91
C LEU A 137 7.56 13.35 8.52
N GLU A 138 7.69 13.35 9.86
CA GLU A 138 8.92 12.88 10.53
C GLU A 138 9.10 11.36 10.41
N LEU A 139 8.04 10.66 10.03
CA LEU A 139 8.10 9.23 9.76
C LEU A 139 8.83 8.92 8.44
N LEU A 140 8.98 9.91 7.55
CA LEU A 140 9.78 9.74 6.33
C LEU A 140 11.28 9.73 6.67
N PRO A 141 12.03 8.72 6.21
CA PRO A 141 13.49 8.71 6.31
C PRO A 141 14.12 10.02 5.78
N GLY A 142 15.05 10.59 6.55
CA GLY A 142 15.70 11.86 6.23
C GLY A 142 14.94 13.13 6.65
N VAL A 143 13.70 13.03 7.16
CA VAL A 143 12.92 14.18 7.63
C VAL A 143 13.02 14.34 9.15
N GLY A 144 14.06 15.02 9.61
CA GLY A 144 14.19 15.45 11.01
C GLY A 144 13.43 16.75 11.31
N LYS A 145 13.51 17.24 12.57
CA LYS A 145 12.83 18.47 13.01
C LYS A 145 13.14 19.70 12.15
N LYS A 146 14.39 19.88 11.72
CA LYS A 146 14.81 21.00 10.85
C LYS A 146 14.11 20.93 9.49
N THR A 147 14.15 19.75 8.86
CA THR A 147 13.53 19.48 7.56
C THR A 147 12.01 19.61 7.65
N LEU A 148 11.39 19.07 8.71
CA LEU A 148 9.96 19.23 9.00
C LEU A 148 9.57 20.71 8.99
N MET A 149 10.23 21.55 9.80
CA MET A 149 9.91 22.97 9.87
C MET A 149 10.05 23.67 8.53
N LYS A 150 11.05 23.27 7.72
CA LYS A 150 11.22 23.76 6.36
C LYS A 150 10.04 23.36 5.47
N ILE A 151 9.59 22.11 5.49
CA ILE A 151 8.42 21.64 4.73
C ILE A 151 7.18 22.44 5.13
N LEU A 152 6.91 22.58 6.43
CA LEU A 152 5.74 23.30 6.95
C LEU A 152 5.72 24.76 6.49
N LYS A 153 6.82 25.48 6.67
CA LYS A 153 6.94 26.88 6.24
C LYS A 153 6.77 27.02 4.72
N GLN A 154 7.34 26.11 3.94
CA GLN A 154 7.21 26.14 2.48
C GLN A 154 5.75 25.92 2.07
N ARG A 155 5.09 24.85 2.52
CA ARG A 155 3.68 24.60 2.11
C ARG A 155 2.69 25.67 2.59
N GLU A 156 2.98 26.37 3.69
CA GLU A 156 2.19 27.53 4.14
C GLU A 156 2.24 28.71 3.17
N THR A 157 3.40 28.96 2.54
CA THR A 157 3.53 30.02 1.52
C THR A 157 2.82 29.67 0.23
N ARG A 158 3.03 28.45 -0.27
CA ARG A 158 2.29 27.85 -1.38
C ARG A 158 2.38 26.33 -1.31
N PRO A 159 1.28 25.60 -1.59
CA PRO A 159 1.32 24.14 -1.70
C PRO A 159 2.41 23.67 -2.66
N PHE A 160 2.93 22.48 -2.43
CA PHE A 160 3.81 21.82 -3.39
C PHE A 160 3.01 21.33 -4.59
N GLU A 161 3.59 21.46 -5.78
CA GLU A 161 2.96 21.08 -7.05
C GLU A 161 3.58 19.81 -7.66
N SER A 162 4.85 19.56 -7.36
CA SER A 162 5.63 18.45 -7.92
C SER A 162 6.69 17.93 -6.95
N PHE A 163 7.24 16.75 -7.24
CA PHE A 163 8.42 16.23 -6.55
C PHE A 163 9.63 17.13 -6.74
N GLU A 164 9.77 17.76 -7.90
CA GLU A 164 10.86 18.71 -8.16
C GLU A 164 10.71 19.97 -7.31
N ASP A 165 9.49 20.51 -7.16
CA ASP A 165 9.23 21.66 -6.29
C ASP A 165 9.58 21.36 -4.82
N ILE A 166 9.27 20.15 -4.35
CA ILE A 166 9.67 19.70 -3.00
C ILE A 166 11.20 19.64 -2.90
N ARG A 167 11.86 19.07 -3.91
CA ARG A 167 13.32 18.92 -3.95
C ARG A 167 14.02 20.27 -3.89
N GLU A 168 13.64 21.21 -4.75
CA GLU A 168 14.24 22.54 -4.82
C GLU A 168 14.01 23.34 -3.52
N ARG A 169 12.77 23.33 -3.01
CA ARG A 169 12.41 24.15 -1.85
C ARG A 169 12.91 23.59 -0.54
N VAL A 170 12.90 22.27 -0.37
CA VAL A 170 13.19 21.60 0.90
C VAL A 170 14.59 20.96 0.92
N ASN A 171 15.17 20.67 -0.24
CA ASN A 171 16.44 19.93 -0.38
C ASN A 171 16.35 18.50 0.17
N ILE A 172 15.31 17.78 -0.23
CA ILE A 172 15.12 16.35 0.02
C ILE A 172 14.77 15.64 -1.28
N ASP A 173 15.01 14.34 -1.35
CA ASP A 173 14.49 13.50 -2.44
C ASP A 173 13.17 12.83 -2.00
N PRO A 174 12.00 13.38 -2.41
CA PRO A 174 10.71 12.86 -1.95
C PRO A 174 10.47 11.42 -2.39
N VAL A 175 10.88 11.05 -3.61
CA VAL A 175 10.68 9.70 -4.17
C VAL A 175 11.42 8.68 -3.32
N LYS A 176 12.70 8.95 -3.01
CA LYS A 176 13.52 8.09 -2.16
C LYS A 176 12.93 7.96 -0.75
N ALA A 177 12.57 9.09 -0.12
CA ALA A 177 12.03 9.10 1.23
C ALA A 177 10.70 8.31 1.33
N ILE A 178 9.81 8.45 0.35
CA ILE A 178 8.56 7.68 0.28
C ILE A 178 8.84 6.19 0.04
N LYS A 179 9.74 5.85 -0.89
CA LYS A 179 10.09 4.46 -1.19
C LYS A 179 10.63 3.73 0.04
N GLU A 180 11.61 4.33 0.71
CA GLU A 180 12.19 3.76 1.93
C GLU A 180 11.15 3.61 3.03
N ARG A 181 10.23 4.58 3.15
CA ARG A 181 9.13 4.51 4.08
C ARG A 181 8.17 3.35 3.79
N ILE A 182 7.75 3.18 2.54
CA ILE A 182 6.86 2.08 2.13
C ILE A 182 7.54 0.74 2.40
N ILE A 183 8.83 0.58 2.08
CA ILE A 183 9.58 -0.65 2.36
C ILE A 183 9.63 -0.94 3.87
N ALA A 184 9.88 0.06 4.71
CA ALA A 184 9.87 -0.11 6.17
C ALA A 184 8.49 -0.57 6.68
N GLU A 185 7.41 0.02 6.16
CA GLU A 185 6.05 -0.39 6.50
C GLU A 185 5.72 -1.81 6.01
N LEU A 186 6.18 -2.21 4.81
CA LEU A 186 6.00 -3.56 4.29
C LEU A 186 6.73 -4.62 5.12
N LYS A 187 7.95 -4.31 5.59
CA LYS A 187 8.72 -5.16 6.51
C LYS A 187 8.02 -5.31 7.87
N GLY A 188 7.19 -4.36 8.25
CA GLY A 188 6.47 -4.35 9.52
C GLY A 188 7.35 -3.89 10.68
N GLY A 189 6.80 -4.01 11.90
CA GLY A 189 7.47 -3.54 13.13
C GLY A 189 7.29 -2.04 13.43
N GLU A 190 6.74 -1.28 12.47
CA GLU A 190 6.38 0.12 12.68
C GLU A 190 5.21 0.26 13.66
N LYS A 191 5.19 1.34 14.45
CA LYS A 191 4.02 1.71 15.26
C LYS A 191 2.98 2.47 14.45
N TYR A 192 3.43 3.31 13.53
CA TYR A 192 2.58 4.15 12.70
C TYR A 192 2.76 3.74 11.24
N TYR A 193 1.67 3.63 10.50
CA TYR A 193 1.69 3.30 9.08
C TYR A 193 1.01 4.43 8.29
N LEU A 194 1.73 4.99 7.32
CA LEU A 194 1.27 6.07 6.45
C LEU A 194 0.54 5.51 5.25
N PHE A 195 1.15 4.52 4.58
CA PHE A 195 0.80 4.12 3.22
C PHE A 195 0.28 2.68 3.19
N VAL A 196 0.93 1.77 3.90
CA VAL A 196 0.62 0.33 3.88
C VAL A 196 -0.32 -0.01 5.04
N LYS A 197 -1.33 -0.85 4.79
CA LYS A 197 -2.15 -1.39 5.88
C LYS A 197 -1.31 -2.37 6.73
N PRO A 198 -1.27 -2.22 8.06
CA PRO A 198 -0.46 -3.08 8.91
C PRO A 198 -0.93 -4.54 8.87
N PRO A 199 -0.01 -5.51 9.07
CA PRO A 199 -0.35 -6.92 9.12
C PRO A 199 -1.32 -7.22 10.27
N ARG A 200 -2.28 -8.14 10.04
CA ARG A 200 -3.37 -8.45 10.99
C ARG A 200 -2.91 -8.99 12.35
N ARG A 201 -1.69 -9.53 12.43
CA ARG A 201 -1.10 -10.08 13.65
C ARG A 201 0.25 -9.40 13.89
N PRO A 202 0.31 -8.28 14.63
CA PRO A 202 1.58 -7.82 15.18
C PRO A 202 2.17 -8.95 16.04
N GLY A 203 3.49 -9.15 15.99
CA GLY A 203 4.15 -10.17 16.80
C GLY A 203 3.84 -10.02 18.30
N PRO A 204 4.12 -11.04 19.15
CA PRO A 204 3.69 -11.10 20.55
C PRO A 204 4.08 -9.90 21.44
N GLN A 205 5.06 -9.09 21.01
CA GLN A 205 5.58 -7.91 21.71
C GLN A 205 5.42 -6.60 20.92
N ALA A 206 4.77 -6.64 19.76
CA ALA A 206 4.67 -5.48 18.88
C ALA A 206 3.58 -4.51 19.36
N VAL A 207 3.94 -3.22 19.43
CA VAL A 207 3.01 -2.13 19.70
C VAL A 207 1.86 -2.21 18.72
N GLN A 208 0.61 -2.06 19.20
CA GLN A 208 -0.56 -2.09 18.34
C GLN A 208 -0.38 -1.09 17.19
N PRO A 209 -0.34 -1.57 15.93
CA PRO A 209 -0.02 -0.70 14.82
C PRO A 209 -1.18 0.25 14.53
N LEU A 210 -0.87 1.52 14.31
CA LEU A 210 -1.83 2.55 13.98
C LEU A 210 -1.71 2.92 12.50
N TYR A 211 -2.75 2.63 11.73
CA TYR A 211 -2.83 3.01 10.32
C TYR A 211 -3.44 4.40 10.17
N LEU A 212 -2.71 5.34 9.57
CA LEU A 212 -3.11 6.75 9.44
C LEU A 212 -3.95 7.05 8.19
N ARG A 213 -4.11 6.07 7.28
CA ARG A 213 -5.04 6.10 6.14
C ARG A 213 -4.85 7.29 5.22
N TYR A 214 -3.61 7.70 4.96
CA TYR A 214 -3.34 8.85 4.11
C TYR A 214 -3.76 8.61 2.68
N LEU A 215 -3.45 7.44 2.11
CA LEU A 215 -3.79 7.11 0.73
C LEU A 215 -5.30 7.15 0.49
N GLU A 216 -6.11 6.59 1.38
CA GLU A 216 -7.56 6.64 1.28
C GLU A 216 -8.11 8.05 1.27
N ARG A 217 -7.62 8.91 2.19
CA ARG A 217 -8.04 10.31 2.28
C ARG A 217 -7.62 11.09 1.04
N ILE A 218 -6.41 10.85 0.54
CA ILE A 218 -5.89 11.51 -0.66
C ILE A 218 -6.67 11.07 -1.90
N TYR A 219 -6.89 9.77 -2.09
CA TYR A 219 -7.68 9.28 -3.21
C TYR A 219 -9.12 9.80 -3.16
N GLN A 220 -9.74 9.86 -1.99
CA GLN A 220 -11.06 10.49 -1.82
C GLN A 220 -11.03 11.97 -2.23
N LYS A 221 -10.04 12.74 -1.76
CA LYS A 221 -9.89 14.16 -2.09
C LYS A 221 -9.65 14.39 -3.60
N LEU A 222 -8.87 13.53 -4.25
CA LEU A 222 -8.55 13.61 -5.67
C LEU A 222 -9.64 13.03 -6.59
N GLY A 223 -10.75 12.52 -6.04
CA GLY A 223 -11.79 11.84 -6.83
C GLY A 223 -11.34 10.51 -7.45
N MET A 224 -10.22 9.97 -6.99
CA MET A 224 -9.63 8.70 -7.42
C MET A 224 -10.08 7.51 -6.55
N GLY A 225 -10.65 7.78 -5.38
CA GLY A 225 -11.05 6.76 -4.42
C GLY A 225 -12.30 6.02 -4.88
N ARG A 226 -12.17 4.73 -5.20
CA ARG A 226 -13.30 3.82 -5.44
C ARG A 226 -13.11 2.53 -4.63
N GLY A 227 -13.78 2.50 -3.49
CA GLY A 227 -13.77 1.40 -2.53
C GLY A 227 -14.97 1.49 -1.60
N GLY A 228 -16.17 1.47 -2.19
CA GLY A 228 -17.45 1.61 -1.50
C GLY A 228 -18.63 1.57 -2.47
N ALA A 229 -18.67 0.58 -3.38
CA ALA A 229 -19.90 0.27 -4.11
C ALA A 229 -20.71 -0.73 -3.28
N GLU A 230 -21.60 -0.23 -2.43
CA GLU A 230 -22.87 -0.88 -2.04
C GLU A 230 -23.85 0.23 -1.62
N GLY A 231 -24.86 0.50 -2.45
CA GLY A 231 -26.11 1.14 -2.01
C GLY A 231 -26.51 2.51 -2.59
N GLN A 232 -26.49 2.70 -3.92
CA GLN A 232 -27.57 3.45 -4.55
C GLN A 232 -28.43 2.44 -5.31
N ALA A 233 -29.42 1.89 -4.61
CA ALA A 233 -30.61 1.36 -5.24
C ALA A 233 -31.61 2.51 -5.32
N THR A 234 -31.99 2.84 -6.55
CA THR A 234 -33.27 3.48 -6.89
C THR A 234 -34.43 2.82 -6.16
#